data_AF-A0A661P300-F1
#
_entry.id   AF-A0A661P300-F1
#
_cell.length_a   1.000
_cell.length_b   1.000
_cell.length_c   1.000
_cell.angle_alpha   90.00
_cell.angle_beta   90.00
_cell.angle_gamma   90.00
#
_symmetry.space_group_name_H-M   'P 1'
#
loop_
_entity.id
_entity.type
_entity.pdbx_description
1 polymer ?
#
loop_
_entity_poly.entity_id
_entity_poly.type
_entity_poly.pdbx_seq_one_letter_code
_entity_poly.pdbx_strand_id
1 'polypeptide(L)'
;MEERFGVDFSNVRIHADSEAACMARVLNAEAFTYGRDIYFGEGRYKPNTLTGKWLLANELVHVVQQSKKIFIRQTQIYFKRRFDPIM
;
A
#
# COMPACT_ATOMS: atom_id res chain seq x y z
N MET A 1 -7.24 -11.03 6.53
CA MET A 1 -6.56 -10.57 5.31
C MET A 1 -5.41 -11.50 4.95
N GLU A 2 -4.60 -11.93 5.91
CA GLU A 2 -3.50 -12.91 5.72
C GLU A 2 -3.94 -14.19 4.99
N GLU A 3 -5.05 -14.79 5.41
CA GLU A 3 -5.61 -16.00 4.78
C GLU A 3 -6.03 -15.80 3.31
N ARG A 4 -6.39 -14.57 2.91
CA ARG A 4 -6.75 -14.23 1.52
C ARG A 4 -5.54 -14.13 0.61
N PHE A 5 -4.37 -13.84 1.16
CA PHE A 5 -3.12 -13.70 0.40
C PHE A 5 -2.19 -14.91 0.56
N GLY A 6 -2.42 -15.77 1.56
CA GLY A 6 -1.54 -16.89 1.88
C GLY A 6 -0.12 -16.44 2.26
N VAL A 7 -0.01 -15.21 2.78
CA VAL A 7 1.26 -14.57 3.15
C VAL A 7 1.14 -14.09 4.59
N ASP A 8 2.20 -14.33 5.36
CA ASP A 8 2.36 -13.81 6.72
C ASP A 8 2.61 -12.30 6.68
N PHE A 9 1.68 -11.52 7.25
CA PHE A 9 1.82 -10.08 7.40
C PHE A 9 2.25 -9.67 8.82
N SER A 10 2.58 -10.62 9.70
CA SER A 10 3.07 -10.34 11.06
C SER A 10 4.32 -9.46 11.09
N ASN A 11 5.09 -9.48 10.00
CA ASN A 11 6.29 -8.67 9.82
C ASN A 11 6.04 -7.33 9.12
N VAL A 12 4.79 -7.00 8.79
CA VAL A 12 4.42 -5.71 8.18
C VAL A 12 4.38 -4.63 9.25
N ARG A 13 5.03 -3.51 8.98
CA ARG A 13 5.05 -2.34 9.86
C ARG A 13 4.26 -1.22 9.23
N ILE A 14 3.44 -0.55 10.03
CA ILE A 14 2.61 0.57 9.58
C ILE A 14 3.15 1.85 10.22
N HIS A 15 3.51 2.80 9.38
CA HIS A 15 3.96 4.13 9.75
C HIS A 15 2.88 5.15 9.37
N ALA A 16 2.34 5.86 10.35
CA ALA A 16 1.27 6.85 10.16
C ALA A 16 1.55 8.13 10.96
N ASP A 17 2.80 8.35 11.31
CA ASP A 17 3.29 9.54 12.01
C ASP A 17 3.61 10.70 11.04
N SER A 18 4.12 11.79 11.60
CA SER A 18 4.50 12.99 10.84
C SER A 18 5.62 12.74 9.84
N GLU A 19 6.52 11.80 10.11
CA GLU A 19 7.63 11.46 9.22
C GLU A 19 7.10 10.71 8.00
N ALA A 20 6.28 9.68 8.21
CA ALA A 20 5.58 8.96 7.15
C ALA A 20 4.73 9.91 6.28
N ALA A 21 4.03 10.85 6.91
CA ALA A 21 3.26 11.87 6.21
C ALA A 21 4.13 12.79 5.34
N CYS A 22 5.33 13.14 5.81
CA CYS A 22 6.29 13.92 5.05
C CYS A 22 6.80 13.16 3.82
N MET A 23 7.19 11.90 4.00
CA MET A 23 7.67 11.04 2.91
C MET A 23 6.58 10.82 1.85
N ALA A 24 5.36 10.52 2.28
CA ALA A 24 4.22 10.35 1.38
C ALA A 24 3.94 11.61 0.56
N ARG A 25 4.08 12.80 1.19
CA ARG A 25 3.94 14.10 0.50
C ARG A 25 5.03 14.32 -0.55
N VAL A 26 6.29 14.02 -0.23
CA VAL A 26 7.41 14.12 -1.18
C VAL A 26 7.19 13.23 -2.41
N LEU A 27 6.62 12.03 -2.20
CA LEU A 27 6.28 11.10 -3.26
C LEU A 27 4.92 11.37 -3.93
N ASN A 28 4.21 12.42 -3.50
CA ASN A 28 2.86 12.77 -3.94
C ASN A 28 1.88 11.57 -3.88
N ALA A 29 1.94 10.80 -2.79
CA ALA A 29 1.18 9.58 -2.58
C ALA A 29 0.27 9.67 -1.34
N GLU A 30 -0.84 8.93 -1.34
CA GLU A 30 -1.72 8.80 -0.17
C GLU A 30 -1.18 7.78 0.84
N ALA A 31 -0.49 6.75 0.35
CA ALA A 31 0.32 5.80 1.09
C ALA A 31 1.35 5.19 0.11
N PHE A 32 2.39 4.55 0.62
CA PHE A 32 3.32 3.76 -0.19
C PHE A 32 3.96 2.64 0.62
N THR A 33 4.51 1.64 -0.08
CA THR A 33 5.15 0.47 0.52
C THR A 33 6.63 0.37 0.14
N TYR A 34 7.47 0.14 1.15
CA TYR A 34 8.89 -0.14 1.00
C TYR A 34 9.29 -1.38 1.80
N GLY A 35 9.60 -2.47 1.10
CA GLY A 35 9.86 -3.77 1.70
C GLY A 35 8.61 -4.33 2.39
N ARG A 36 8.61 -4.27 3.72
CA ARG A 36 7.49 -4.69 4.59
C ARG A 36 6.91 -3.51 5.37
N ASP A 37 7.38 -2.31 5.10
CA ASP A 37 6.96 -1.09 5.76
C ASP A 37 5.96 -0.35 4.87
N ILE A 38 4.80 0.00 5.43
CA ILE A 38 3.73 0.76 4.79
C ILE A 38 3.68 2.13 5.43
N TYR A 39 3.80 3.18 4.63
CA TYR A 39 3.81 4.56 5.07
C TYR A 39 2.53 5.25 4.61
N PHE A 40 1.78 5.83 5.53
CA PHE A 40 0.56 6.56 5.24
C PHE A 40 0.78 8.07 5.25
N GLY A 41 0.13 8.74 4.31
CA GLY A 41 -0.04 10.19 4.35
C GLY A 41 -0.87 10.64 5.56
N GLU A 42 -0.79 11.92 5.86
CA GLU A 42 -1.48 12.53 7.00
C GLU A 42 -2.99 12.22 6.97
N GLY A 43 -3.49 11.61 8.06
CA GLY A 43 -4.90 11.25 8.19
C GLY A 43 -5.40 10.17 7.22
N ARG A 44 -4.50 9.44 6.53
CA ARG A 44 -4.85 8.39 5.55
C ARG A 44 -4.93 7.00 6.16
N TYR A 45 -4.26 6.75 7.29
CA TYR A 45 -4.42 5.50 8.03
C TYR A 45 -5.77 5.48 8.77
N LYS A 46 -6.78 4.90 8.13
CA LYS A 46 -8.16 4.81 8.63
C LYS A 46 -8.72 3.38 8.49
N PRO A 47 -8.16 2.38 9.20
CA PRO A 47 -8.50 0.97 9.01
C PRO A 47 -9.96 0.62 9.33
N ASN A 48 -10.69 1.51 10.00
CA ASN A 48 -12.10 1.34 10.33
C ASN A 48 -13.06 1.82 9.22
N THR A 49 -12.56 2.56 8.24
CA THR A 49 -13.37 3.06 7.11
C THR A 49 -13.20 2.16 5.90
N LEU A 50 -14.23 2.08 5.04
CA LEU A 50 -14.14 1.31 3.80
C LEU A 50 -12.96 1.79 2.94
N THR A 51 -12.81 3.11 2.77
CA THR A 51 -11.73 3.72 1.99
C THR A 51 -10.35 3.40 2.57
N GLY A 52 -10.17 3.46 3.89
CA GLY A 52 -8.88 3.14 4.51
C GLY A 52 -8.55 1.64 4.47
N LYS A 53 -9.55 0.75 4.57
CA LYS A 53 -9.36 -0.69 4.34
C LYS A 53 -8.91 -0.99 2.91
N TRP A 54 -9.52 -0.31 1.93
CA TRP A 54 -9.10 -0.40 0.53
C TRP A 54 -7.68 0.11 0.31
N LEU A 55 -7.33 1.26 0.88
CA LEU A 55 -5.97 1.80 0.77
C LEU A 55 -4.93 0.83 1.38
N LEU A 56 -5.19 0.33 2.59
CA LEU A 56 -4.33 -0.67 3.24
C LEU A 56 -4.20 -1.96 2.42
N ALA A 57 -5.29 -2.45 1.82
CA ALA A 57 -5.24 -3.63 0.97
C ALA A 57 -4.35 -3.44 -0.27
N ASN A 58 -4.38 -2.26 -0.90
CA ASN A 58 -3.50 -1.95 -2.04
C ASN A 58 -2.02 -2.00 -1.63
N GLU A 59 -1.68 -1.42 -0.48
CA GLU A 59 -0.31 -1.44 0.03
C GLU A 59 0.15 -2.85 0.41
N LEU A 60 -0.72 -3.67 1.01
CA LEU A 60 -0.40 -5.08 1.29
C LEU A 60 -0.13 -5.89 0.01
N VAL A 61 -0.81 -5.58 -1.11
CA VAL A 61 -0.48 -6.18 -2.41
C VAL A 61 0.94 -5.81 -2.82
N HIS A 62 1.36 -4.56 -2.61
CA HIS A 62 2.74 -4.14 -2.87
C HIS A 62 3.76 -4.86 -1.97
N VAL A 63 3.45 -5.15 -0.70
CA VAL A 63 4.31 -5.98 0.17
C VAL A 63 4.51 -7.39 -0.41
N VAL A 64 3.42 -8.03 -0.86
CA VAL A 64 3.48 -9.36 -1.46
C VAL A 64 4.30 -9.34 -2.76
N GLN A 65 4.10 -8.33 -3.60
CA GLN A 65 4.80 -8.13 -4.87
C GLN A 65 6.29 -7.77 -4.70
N GLN A 66 6.69 -7.15 -3.60
CA GLN A 66 8.11 -6.89 -3.33
C GLN A 66 8.79 -8.11 -2.70
N SER A 67 8.08 -8.84 -1.84
CA SER A 67 8.59 -10.06 -1.19
C SER A 67 8.80 -11.20 -2.19
N LYS A 68 7.85 -11.39 -3.11
CA LYS A 68 8.05 -12.21 -4.29
C LYS A 68 8.68 -11.29 -5.32
N LYS A 69 10.00 -11.32 -5.52
CA LYS A 69 10.69 -10.55 -6.56
C LYS A 69 10.23 -11.03 -7.97
N ILE A 70 8.95 -10.88 -8.28
CA ILE A 70 8.36 -10.99 -9.59
C ILE A 70 8.87 -9.74 -10.29
N PHE A 71 9.96 -9.90 -11.00
CA PHE A 71 10.49 -8.89 -11.90
C PHE A 71 9.54 -8.82 -13.11
N ILE A 72 8.32 -8.30 -12.93
CA ILE A 72 7.61 -7.73 -14.07
C ILE A 72 8.36 -6.44 -14.37
N ARG A 73 9.23 -6.49 -15.39
CA ARG A 73 9.75 -5.29 -16.03
C ARG A 73 8.57 -4.50 -16.59
N GLN A 74 7.96 -3.64 -15.81
CA GLN A 74 7.15 -2.53 -16.33
C GLN A 74 7.41 -1.29 -15.48
N THR A 75 8.19 -0.39 -16.05
CA THR A 75 8.04 1.04 -15.86
C THR A 75 6.56 1.41 -16.03
N GLN A 76 5.83 1.63 -14.93
CA GLN A 76 4.56 2.35 -14.98
C GLN A 76 4.47 3.32 -13.81
N ILE A 77 5.28 4.35 -13.94
CA ILE A 77 5.03 5.67 -13.39
C ILE A 77 3.67 6.15 -13.96
N TYR A 78 2.71 6.47 -13.06
CA TYR A 78 1.37 7.02 -13.31
C TYR A 78 0.38 6.23 -14.19
N PHE A 79 -0.55 5.48 -13.58
CA PHE A 79 -1.90 5.34 -14.18
C PHE A 79 -3.02 5.11 -13.15
N LYS A 80 -3.33 6.16 -12.38
CA LYS A 80 -4.65 6.33 -11.72
C LYS A 80 -5.64 6.83 -12.77
N ARG A 81 -6.04 5.98 -13.72
CA ARG A 81 -7.24 6.21 -14.54
C ARG A 81 -7.89 4.89 -14.89
N ARG A 82 -9.21 4.86 -14.63
CA ARG A 82 -10.22 3.84 -14.96
C ARG A 82 -10.49 2.79 -13.89
N PHE A 83 -11.39 3.20 -13.00
CA PHE A 83 -12.45 2.35 -12.46
C PHE A 83 -12.99 1.40 -13.54
N ASP A 84 -13.03 0.10 -13.23
CA ASP A 84 -14.12 -0.83 -13.58
C ASP A 84 -14.04 -2.03 -12.60
N PRO A 85 -14.97 -2.18 -11.63
CA PRO A 85 -15.02 -3.35 -10.77
C PRO A 85 -15.70 -4.52 -11.50
N ILE A 86 -15.00 -5.64 -11.63
CA ILE A 86 -15.59 -6.90 -12.10
C ILE A 86 -16.16 -7.61 -10.87
N MET A 87 -17.48 -7.89 -10.92
CA MET A 87 -18.18 -8.83 -10.03
C MET A 87 -17.58 -10.23 -10.11
#